data_AF-A0A915CNU1-F1
#
_entry.id   AF-A0A915CNU1-F1
#
_cell.length_a   1.000
_cell.length_b   1.000
_cell.length_c   1.000
_cell.angle_alpha   90.00
_cell.angle_beta   90.00
_cell.angle_gamma   90.00
#
_symmetry.space_group_name_H-M   'P 1'
#
loop_
_entity.id
_entity.type
_entity.pdbx_description
1 polymer ?
#
loop_
_entity_poly.entity_id
_entity_poly.type
_entity_poly.pdbx_seq_one_letter_code
_entity_poly.pdbx_strand_id
1 'polypeptide(L)'
;MFAIFVFINCWLIALPLIQKRTIMKSWMSKCYYIMKCFYLFVSGWQVYKGYVTLTMSYFEKQTYGVISRIMNKLFVLIPFLFELTTTVDWVATDSALGFHDFYNMENVYNIIYNLKCRVTWESIILTQSAQLKANGANVLSECHFYC
;
A
#
# COMPACT_ATOMS: atom_id res chain seq x y z
N MET A 1 7.06 -20.55 -8.92
CA MET A 1 5.88 -20.34 -9.79
C MET A 1 5.27 -21.63 -10.28
N PHE A 2 6.03 -22.48 -10.99
CA PHE A 2 5.50 -23.73 -11.56
C PHE A 2 4.85 -24.66 -10.51
N ALA A 3 5.51 -24.86 -9.37
CA ALA A 3 4.95 -25.67 -8.27
C ALA A 3 3.61 -25.15 -7.73
N ILE A 4 3.45 -23.82 -7.64
CA ILE A 4 2.21 -23.17 -7.16
C ILE A 4 1.08 -23.37 -8.18
N PHE A 5 1.39 -23.24 -9.47
CA PHE A 5 0.43 -23.50 -10.54
C PHE A 5 -0.06 -24.95 -10.53
N VAL A 6 0.86 -25.92 -10.45
CA VAL A 6 0.52 -27.34 -10.38
C VAL A 6 -0.32 -27.64 -9.13
N PHE A 7 0.08 -27.11 -7.97
CA PHE A 7 -0.65 -27.30 -6.72
C PHE A 7 -2.09 -26.76 -6.78
N ILE A 8 -2.30 -25.56 -7.36
CA ILE A 8 -3.64 -24.98 -7.50
C ILE A 8 -4.53 -25.81 -8.43
N ASN A 9 -3.99 -26.27 -9.56
CA ASN A 9 -4.75 -27.11 -10.50
C ASN A 9 -5.05 -28.49 -9.91
N CYS A 10 -4.09 -29.12 -9.23
CA CYS A 10 -4.30 -30.38 -8.51
C CYS A 10 -5.35 -30.23 -7.40
N TRP A 11 -5.28 -29.16 -6.60
CA TRP A 11 -6.26 -28.87 -5.55
C TRP A 11 -7.67 -28.65 -6.12
N LEU A 12 -7.78 -27.96 -7.26
CA LEU A 12 -9.05 -27.71 -7.94
C LEU A 12 -9.68 -29.00 -8.51
N ILE A 13 -8.86 -29.96 -8.96
CA ILE A 13 -9.32 -31.29 -9.41
C ILE A 13 -9.67 -32.21 -8.24
N ALA A 14 -9.03 -32.03 -7.07
CA ALA A 14 -9.32 -32.79 -5.85
C ALA A 14 -10.60 -32.32 -5.12
N LEU A 15 -10.90 -31.01 -5.16
CA LEU A 15 -12.10 -30.44 -4.53
C LEU A 15 -13.46 -31.07 -4.95
N PRO A 16 -13.73 -31.36 -6.24
CA PRO A 16 -15.00 -31.94 -6.66
C PRO A 16 -15.11 -33.42 -6.28
N LEU A 17 -13.97 -34.10 -6.12
CA LEU A 17 -13.90 -35.50 -5.67
C LEU A 17 -14.30 -35.62 -4.20
N ILE A 18 -13.96 -34.64 -3.36
CA ILE A 18 -14.26 -34.63 -1.92
C ILE A 18 -15.67 -34.09 -1.63
N GLN A 19 -16.07 -33.00 -2.29
CA GLN A 19 -17.32 -32.28 -1.96
C GLN A 19 -18.57 -32.84 -2.68
N LYS A 20 -18.43 -33.75 -3.66
CA LYS A 20 -19.51 -34.34 -4.51
C LYS A 20 -20.52 -33.31 -5.07
N ARG A 21 -20.14 -32.03 -5.15
CA ARG A 21 -20.98 -30.93 -5.64
C ARG A 21 -20.27 -30.25 -6.80
N THR A 22 -21.01 -29.89 -7.83
CA THR A 22 -20.49 -29.13 -8.98
C THR A 22 -20.00 -27.75 -8.53
N ILE A 23 -18.67 -27.58 -8.51
CA ILE A 23 -17.96 -26.35 -8.11
C ILE A 23 -18.39 -25.14 -8.96
N MET A 24 -18.79 -25.42 -10.21
CA MET A 24 -19.16 -24.41 -11.19
C MET A 24 -20.56 -23.77 -10.97
N LYS A 25 -21.32 -24.21 -9.95
CA LYS A 25 -22.67 -23.68 -9.69
C LYS A 25 -22.66 -22.42 -8.79
N SER A 26 -21.66 -22.27 -7.92
CA SER A 26 -21.61 -21.15 -6.98
C SER A 26 -20.78 -19.98 -7.54
N TRP A 27 -21.32 -18.77 -7.47
CA TRP A 27 -20.62 -17.55 -7.87
C TRP A 27 -19.31 -17.36 -7.08
N MET A 28 -19.35 -17.65 -5.78
CA MET A 28 -18.20 -17.53 -4.87
C MET A 28 -16.99 -18.37 -5.31
N SER A 29 -17.21 -19.58 -5.82
CA SER A 29 -16.12 -20.45 -6.31
C SER A 29 -15.51 -19.93 -7.60
N LYS A 30 -16.32 -19.34 -8.50
CA LYS A 30 -15.83 -18.71 -9.74
C LYS A 30 -14.97 -17.48 -9.43
N CYS A 31 -15.41 -16.63 -8.50
CA CYS A 31 -14.65 -15.46 -8.06
C CYS A 31 -13.31 -15.84 -7.43
N TYR A 32 -13.28 -16.87 -6.58
CA TYR A 32 -12.04 -17.38 -5.99
C TYR A 32 -11.04 -17.84 -7.08
N TYR A 33 -11.52 -18.54 -8.10
CA TYR A 33 -10.68 -18.98 -9.22
C TYR A 33 -10.11 -17.81 -10.02
N ILE A 34 -10.95 -16.81 -10.35
CA ILE A 34 -10.52 -15.60 -11.08
C ILE A 34 -9.44 -14.86 -10.28
N MET A 35 -9.60 -14.70 -8.96
CA MET A 35 -8.62 -14.04 -8.10
C MET A 35 -7.26 -14.78 -8.08
N LYS A 36 -7.27 -16.12 -8.05
CA LYS A 36 -6.04 -16.92 -8.13
C LYS A 36 -5.35 -16.78 -9.49
N CYS A 37 -6.11 -16.78 -10.59
CA CYS A 37 -5.54 -16.55 -11.92
C CYS A 37 -4.88 -15.17 -12.03
N PHE A 38 -5.52 -14.12 -11.49
CA PHE A 38 -4.95 -12.78 -11.48
C PHE A 38 -3.64 -12.72 -10.67
N TYR A 39 -3.59 -13.37 -9.50
CA TYR A 39 -2.37 -13.48 -8.70
C TYR A 39 -1.22 -14.14 -9.47
N LEU A 40 -1.48 -15.24 -10.19
CA LEU A 40 -0.46 -15.92 -10.99
C LEU A 40 0.01 -15.08 -12.18
N PHE A 41 -0.91 -14.37 -12.83
CA PHE A 41 -0.60 -13.48 -13.94
C PHE A 41 0.34 -12.36 -13.50
N VAL A 42 -0.01 -11.64 -12.43
CA VAL A 42 0.82 -10.55 -11.88
C VAL A 42 2.17 -11.09 -11.41
N SER A 43 2.18 -12.25 -10.75
CA SER A 43 3.43 -12.89 -10.31
C SER A 43 4.33 -13.16 -11.51
N GLY A 44 3.84 -13.83 -12.56
CA GLY A 44 4.62 -14.13 -13.77
C GLY A 44 5.17 -12.88 -14.45
N TRP A 45 4.37 -11.81 -14.46
CA TRP A 45 4.77 -10.52 -14.99
C TRP A 45 5.94 -9.89 -14.22
N GLN A 46 5.98 -10.05 -12.89
CA GLN A 46 7.10 -9.58 -12.06
C GLN A 46 8.41 -10.30 -12.39
N VAL A 47 8.38 -11.62 -12.60
CA VAL A 47 9.58 -12.38 -13.00
C VAL A 47 10.06 -12.00 -14.39
N TYR A 48 9.13 -11.76 -15.33
CA TYR A 48 9.49 -11.36 -16.69
C TYR A 48 10.22 -10.01 -16.75
N LYS A 49 9.74 -9.02 -16.00
CA LYS A 49 10.36 -7.69 -15.95
C LYS A 49 11.62 -7.62 -15.06
N GLY A 50 11.90 -8.69 -14.32
CA GLY A 50 12.92 -8.71 -13.29
C GLY A 50 12.46 -7.97 -12.03
N TYR A 51 12.95 -8.43 -10.87
CA TYR A 51 12.72 -7.76 -9.61
C TYR A 51 13.67 -6.57 -9.49
N VAL A 52 13.12 -5.38 -9.19
CA VAL A 52 13.95 -4.23 -8.79
C VAL A 52 14.65 -4.55 -7.47
N THR A 53 15.92 -4.15 -7.33
CA THR A 53 16.65 -4.31 -6.07
C THR A 53 15.86 -3.67 -4.93
N LEU A 54 15.57 -4.47 -3.90
CA LEU A 54 14.68 -4.16 -2.78
C LEU A 54 15.16 -2.91 -2.02
N THR A 55 14.76 -1.73 -2.48
CA THR A 55 14.77 -0.52 -1.66
C THR A 55 13.40 -0.48 -0.98
N MET A 56 13.33 -0.93 0.27
CA MET A 56 12.15 -1.10 1.16
C MET A 56 11.31 0.17 1.40
N SER A 57 11.16 1.06 0.42
CA SER A 57 10.67 2.42 0.66
C SER A 57 9.90 3.06 -0.49
N TYR A 58 9.62 2.35 -1.58
CA TYR A 58 9.06 3.03 -2.76
C TYR A 58 7.52 3.19 -2.74
N PHE A 59 6.76 2.19 -2.28
CA PHE A 59 5.29 2.20 -2.50
C PHE A 59 4.55 3.22 -1.61
N GLU A 60 4.96 3.41 -0.35
CA GLU A 60 4.26 4.31 0.58
C GLU A 60 4.85 5.74 0.58
N LYS A 61 6.14 5.92 0.27
CA LYS A 61 6.87 7.16 0.56
C LYS A 61 6.99 8.13 -0.60
N GLN A 62 6.40 7.83 -1.76
CA GLN A 62 6.65 8.63 -2.97
C GLN A 62 5.97 10.00 -2.96
N THR A 63 4.92 10.20 -2.14
CA THR A 63 4.32 11.51 -1.90
C THR A 63 3.76 11.61 -0.48
N TYR A 64 4.06 12.69 0.23
CA TYR A 64 3.47 12.99 1.55
C TYR A 64 2.04 13.53 1.37
N GLY A 65 1.12 12.62 1.08
CA GLY A 65 -0.27 12.89 0.71
C GLY A 65 -1.33 12.54 1.79
N VAL A 66 -2.61 12.87 1.56
CA VAL A 66 -3.74 12.48 2.42
C VAL A 66 -3.96 11.00 2.18
N ILE A 67 -3.88 10.58 0.92
CA ILE A 67 -3.98 9.19 0.49
C ILE A 67 -2.94 8.35 1.22
N SER A 68 -1.67 8.74 1.20
CA SER A 68 -0.57 8.01 1.87
C SER A 68 -0.72 8.00 3.39
N ARG A 69 -1.31 9.04 4.01
CA ARG A 69 -1.66 9.04 5.43
C ARG A 69 -2.80 8.06 5.75
N ILE A 70 -3.79 7.95 4.87
CA ILE A 70 -4.92 7.02 5.04
C ILE A 70 -4.44 5.58 4.90
N MET A 71 -3.63 5.28 3.87
CA MET A 71 -3.09 3.94 3.63
C MET A 71 -2.27 3.43 4.83
N ASN A 72 -1.37 4.26 5.35
CA ASN A 72 -0.62 3.92 6.57
C ASN A 72 -1.51 3.67 7.80
N LYS A 73 -2.59 4.44 7.96
CA LYS A 73 -3.56 4.19 9.04
C LYS A 73 -4.35 2.90 8.84
N LEU A 74 -4.76 2.60 7.61
CA LEU A 74 -5.46 1.36 7.28
C LEU A 74 -4.58 0.14 7.52
N PHE A 75 -3.29 0.24 7.23
CA PHE A 75 -2.32 -0.82 7.49
C PHE A 75 -2.18 -1.12 8.99
N VAL A 76 -2.07 -0.08 9.83
CA VAL A 76 -1.98 -0.24 11.29
C VAL A 76 -3.33 -0.64 11.93
N LEU A 77 -4.46 -0.30 11.30
CA LEU A 77 -5.79 -0.63 11.81
C LEU A 77 -6.07 -2.14 11.83
N ILE A 78 -5.47 -2.90 10.92
CA ILE A 78 -5.69 -4.34 10.82
C ILE A 78 -4.88 -5.03 11.93
N PRO A 79 -5.53 -5.70 12.89
CA PRO A 79 -4.82 -6.39 13.97
C PRO A 79 -3.92 -7.50 13.38
N PHE A 80 -2.73 -7.67 13.95
CA PHE A 80 -1.68 -8.62 13.53
C PHE A 80 -1.01 -8.37 12.17
N LEU A 81 -1.62 -7.64 11.23
CA LEU A 81 -1.02 -7.43 9.91
C LEU A 81 0.29 -6.65 10.00
N PHE A 82 0.30 -5.59 10.82
CA PHE A 82 1.50 -4.81 11.10
C PHE A 82 2.59 -5.70 11.71
N GLU A 83 2.28 -6.41 12.79
CA GLU A 83 3.22 -7.26 13.52
C GLU A 83 3.84 -8.37 12.65
N LEU A 84 3.03 -9.05 11.85
CA LEU A 84 3.50 -10.12 10.95
C LEU A 84 4.38 -9.56 9.83
N THR A 85 4.01 -8.41 9.26
CA THR A 85 4.79 -7.79 8.19
C THR A 85 6.15 -7.35 8.72
N THR A 86 6.20 -6.66 9.86
CA THR A 86 7.45 -6.26 10.51
C THR A 86 8.32 -7.47 10.85
N THR A 87 7.71 -8.59 11.26
CA THR A 87 8.45 -9.83 11.54
C THR A 87 9.04 -10.44 10.27
N VAL A 88 8.26 -10.53 9.19
CA VAL A 88 8.76 -11.04 7.90
C VAL A 88 9.86 -10.14 7.35
N ASP A 89 9.73 -8.82 7.50
CA ASP A 89 10.72 -7.84 7.07
C ASP A 89 12.04 -7.96 7.84
N TRP A 90 11.94 -8.15 9.16
CA TRP A 90 13.08 -8.42 10.03
C TRP A 90 13.79 -9.72 9.65
N VAL A 91 13.06 -10.80 9.38
CA VAL A 91 13.66 -12.09 8.96
C VAL A 91 14.27 -11.99 7.56
N ALA A 92 13.68 -11.19 6.66
CA ALA A 92 14.13 -11.06 5.29
C ALA A 92 15.34 -10.11 5.12
N THR A 93 15.68 -9.34 6.14
CA THR A 93 16.76 -8.35 6.11
C THR A 93 17.89 -8.76 7.04
N ASP A 94 19.14 -8.76 6.55
CA ASP A 94 20.33 -8.98 7.37
C ASP A 94 20.58 -7.76 8.29
N SER A 95 19.87 -7.71 9.40
CA SER A 95 19.94 -6.63 10.40
C SER A 95 20.70 -7.08 11.65
N ALA A 96 21.49 -6.18 12.23
CA ALA A 96 22.16 -6.41 13.51
C ALA A 96 21.28 -6.10 14.73
N LEU A 97 20.07 -5.56 14.52
CA LEU A 97 19.14 -5.22 15.60
C LEU A 97 18.36 -6.47 16.07
N GLY A 98 18.15 -6.57 17.38
CA GLY A 98 17.21 -7.54 17.94
C GLY A 98 15.78 -7.26 17.45
N PHE A 99 14.94 -8.30 17.42
CA PHE A 99 13.55 -8.21 16.95
C PHE A 99 12.77 -7.06 17.63
N HIS A 100 12.92 -6.91 18.95
CA HIS A 100 12.23 -5.87 19.72
C HIS A 100 12.70 -4.45 19.33
N ASP A 101 13.99 -4.27 19.11
CA ASP A 101 14.55 -2.97 18.71
C ASP A 101 14.14 -2.61 17.28
N PHE A 102 14.10 -3.60 16.40
CA PHE A 102 13.59 -3.44 15.04
C PHE A 102 12.12 -3.03 15.03
N TYR A 103 11.29 -3.70 15.83
CA TYR A 103 9.88 -3.35 15.98
C TYR A 103 9.69 -1.93 16.54
N ASN A 104 10.46 -1.55 17.55
CA ASN A 104 10.42 -0.18 18.10
C ASN A 104 10.83 0.87 17.06
N MET A 105 11.83 0.57 16.24
CA MET A 105 12.25 1.44 15.13
C MET A 105 11.11 1.64 14.11
N GLU A 106 10.43 0.57 13.70
CA GLU A 106 9.27 0.64 12.80
C GLU A 106 8.11 1.46 13.39
N ASN A 107 7.83 1.31 14.68
CA ASN A 107 6.79 2.08 15.35
C ASN A 107 7.11 3.58 15.38
N VAL A 108 8.36 3.94 15.75
CA VAL A 108 8.83 5.34 15.72
C VAL A 108 8.80 5.89 14.29
N TYR A 109 9.18 5.08 13.31
CA TYR A 109 9.11 5.45 11.90
C TYR A 109 7.68 5.81 11.47
N ASN A 110 6.67 5.02 11.87
CA ASN A 110 5.27 5.30 11.59
C ASN A 110 4.75 6.59 12.23
N ILE A 111 5.22 6.93 13.44
CA ILE A 111 4.90 8.20 14.11
C ILE A 111 5.48 9.38 13.32
N ILE A 112 6.78 9.31 12.97
CA ILE A 112 7.46 10.37 12.20
C ILE A 112 6.81 10.54 10.83
N TYR A 113 6.45 9.45 10.17
CA TYR A 113 5.79 9.50 8.86
C TYR A 113 4.43 10.23 8.94
N ASN A 114 3.61 9.93 9.95
CA ASN A 114 2.34 10.63 10.16
C ASN A 114 2.53 12.14 10.42
N LEU A 115 3.57 12.51 11.18
CA LEU A 115 3.92 13.90 11.44
C LEU A 115 4.35 14.62 10.16
N LYS A 116 5.21 14.01 9.34
CA LYS A 116 5.63 14.58 8.05
C LYS A 116 4.45 14.80 7.11
N CYS A 117 3.52 13.85 7.05
CA CYS A 117 2.29 14.04 6.28
C CYS A 117 1.49 15.23 6.82
N ARG A 118 1.28 15.34 8.14
CA ARG A 118 0.54 16.48 8.74
C ARG A 118 1.18 17.84 8.39
N VAL A 119 2.48 17.97 8.58
CA VAL A 119 3.21 19.22 8.27
C VAL A 119 3.09 19.57 6.79
N THR A 120 3.18 18.58 5.90
CA THR A 120 3.01 18.79 4.46
C THR A 120 1.60 19.31 4.15
N TRP A 121 0.56 18.74 4.77
CA TRP A 121 -0.82 19.21 4.63
C TRP A 121 -1.00 20.67 5.06
N GLU A 122 -0.43 21.04 6.20
CA GLU A 122 -0.48 22.41 6.71
C GLU A 122 0.23 23.40 5.78
N SER A 123 1.40 23.03 5.23
CA SER A 123 2.11 23.89 4.27
C SER A 123 1.33 24.14 2.98
N ILE A 124 0.57 23.16 2.50
CA ILE A 124 -0.26 23.31 1.29
C ILE A 124 -1.40 24.30 1.57
N ILE A 125 -2.06 24.18 2.72
CA ILE A 125 -3.15 25.08 3.13
C ILE A 125 -2.65 26.52 3.28
N LEU A 126 -1.50 26.69 3.94
CA LEU A 126 -0.89 28.01 4.11
C LEU A 126 -0.55 28.64 2.75
N THR A 127 0.03 27.86 1.84
CA THR A 127 0.32 28.31 0.48
C THR A 127 -0.94 28.75 -0.26
N GLN A 128 -2.02 27.97 -0.19
CA GLN A 128 -3.30 28.34 -0.80
C GLN A 128 -3.88 29.63 -0.20
N SER A 129 -3.83 29.78 1.12
CA SER A 129 -4.31 31.01 1.78
C SER A 129 -3.49 32.25 1.39
N ALA A 130 -2.18 32.10 1.18
CA ALA A 130 -1.32 33.17 0.70
C ALA A 130 -1.66 33.57 -0.75
N GLN A 131 -1.93 32.60 -1.63
CA GLN A 131 -2.36 32.86 -3.01
C GLN A 131 -3.72 33.56 -3.06
N LEU A 132 -4.67 33.19 -2.19
CA LEU A 132 -5.97 33.86 -2.11
C LEU A 132 -5.83 35.33 -1.69
N LYS A 133 -4.94 35.64 -0.75
CA LYS A 133 -4.64 37.03 -0.36
C LYS A 133 -3.97 37.81 -1.48
N ALA A 134 -3.04 37.21 -2.22
CA ALA A 134 -2.37 37.84 -3.36
C ALA A 134 -3.36 38.13 -4.51
N ASN A 135 -4.22 37.18 -4.85
CA ASN A 135 -5.25 37.37 -5.87
C ASN A 135 -6.27 38.43 -5.45
N GLY A 136 -6.68 38.44 -4.18
CA GLY A 136 -7.55 39.51 -3.64
C GLY A 136 -6.91 40.90 -3.70
N ALA A 137 -5.60 41.01 -3.44
CA ALA A 137 -4.87 42.27 -3.55
C ALA A 137 -4.73 42.75 -5.01
N ASN A 138 -4.50 41.83 -5.95
CA ASN A 138 -4.41 42.15 -7.38
C ASN A 138 -5.75 42.66 -7.94
N VAL A 139 -6.88 42.04 -7.55
CA VAL A 139 -8.22 42.50 -7.94
C VAL A 139 -8.53 43.89 -7.36
N LEU A 140 -8.13 44.16 -6.12
CA LEU A 140 -8.28 45.50 -5.53
C LEU A 140 -7.44 46.56 -6.25
N SER A 141 -6.22 46.24 -6.71
CA SER A 141 -5.41 47.16 -7.49
C SER A 141 -5.96 47.44 -8.89
N GLU A 142 -6.63 46.47 -9.54
CA GLU A 142 -7.29 46.68 -10.83
C GLU A 142 -8.56 47.55 -10.69
N CYS A 143 -9.37 47.35 -9.63
CA CYS A 143 -10.51 48.22 -9.35
C CYS A 143 -10.10 49.66 -9.02
N HIS A 144 -8.94 49.87 -8.40
CA HIS A 144 -8.42 51.20 -8.07
C HIS A 144 -7.83 51.97 -9.27
N PHE A 145 -7.57 51.28 -10.39
CA PHE A 145 -7.03 51.86 -11.64
C PHE A 145 -8.11 52.20 -12.68
N TYR A 146 -9.34 51.70 -12.50
CA TYR A 146 -10.49 51.93 -13.39
C TYR A 146 -11.48 52.99 -12.85
N CYS A 147 -11.11 53.73 -11.80
CA CYS A 147 -11.87 54.85 -11.25
C CYS A 147 -11.14 56.19 -11.42
#